data_AF-A0A382HZW8-F1
#
_entry.id   AF-A0A382HZW8-F1
#
_cell.length_a   1.000
_cell.length_b   1.000
_cell.length_c   1.000
_cell.angle_alpha   90.00
_cell.angle_beta   90.00
_cell.angle_gamma   90.00
#
_symmetry.space_group_name_H-M   'P 1'
#
loop_
_entity.id
_entity.type
_entity.pdbx_description
1 polymer ?
#
loop_
_entity_poly.entity_id
_entity_poly.type
_entity_poly.pdbx_seq_one_letter_code
_entity_poly.pdbx_strand_id
1 'polypeptide(L)'
;WCTPICLVILGLSAWFFFRTLGFRNLACTLGAVAAAFNMEVVSYACWGLPSRSLTFATTFLAAAFVLRALKSRPWANLALAGICVGLGLMEGYDIGALFSLYIAAFVLFGFVIKRLESKKSVALGQAAGRGFAGVALVALVAGLAASQTMSTLVDTQLKGTGSDPQTPAQRDAAKERQWTFLTQWSLPKMETLRIVIPGLYGYRLDTPRPYDGNKLRSLDGGNYWGSMGQDPVLDRVAEVEEVIAAFGQRNVVPGELARALNVSVQEATQLMTLVQNKNQFLQRHSGSGEYAGIIVVLLAAWALFFALQKRAEIYSQTERRMILFWTVFAVVSLLLAYGRHAVFYQLIHQLPFFNTMRNPIKFLHPMHLGLIVLCGYGIEGLLRLAKREAAEPGQAARFWVRSTGIVAGLTLLGSLIFGASKKSLGLHIASRGFDSAAAQAMADFSAMEIILSALL
;
A
#
# COMPACT_ATOMS: atom_id res chain seq x y z
N TRP A 1 0.97 -1.20 -26.84
CA TRP A 1 2.32 -1.78 -26.62
C TRP A 1 3.06 -1.21 -25.42
N CYS A 2 2.89 0.07 -25.04
CA CYS A 2 3.59 0.68 -23.90
C CYS A 2 3.43 -0.10 -22.56
N THR A 3 2.21 -0.47 -22.18
CA THR A 3 1.92 -1.17 -20.91
C THR A 3 2.69 -2.49 -20.74
N PRO A 4 2.61 -3.48 -21.66
CA PRO A 4 3.41 -4.70 -21.55
C PRO A 4 4.92 -4.47 -21.44
N ILE A 5 5.47 -3.51 -22.21
CA ILE A 5 6.91 -3.20 -22.20
C ILE A 5 7.33 -2.68 -20.81
N CYS A 6 6.54 -1.80 -20.20
CA CYS A 6 6.86 -1.26 -18.88
C CYS A 6 6.84 -2.34 -17.78
N LEU A 7 5.93 -3.32 -17.88
CA LEU A 7 5.89 -4.47 -16.96
C LEU A 7 7.10 -5.40 -17.15
N VAL A 8 7.55 -5.60 -18.39
CA VAL A 8 8.78 -6.34 -18.68
C VAL A 8 10.02 -5.64 -18.10
N ILE A 9 10.11 -4.32 -18.28
CA ILE A 9 11.21 -3.51 -17.71
C ILE A 9 11.23 -3.62 -16.17
N LEU A 10 10.05 -3.59 -15.54
CA LEU A 10 9.92 -3.84 -14.10
C LEU A 10 10.44 -5.22 -13.72
N GLY A 11 9.99 -6.27 -14.39
CA GLY A 11 10.46 -7.64 -14.15
C GLY A 11 11.98 -7.77 -14.26
N LEU A 12 12.58 -7.23 -15.32
CA LEU A 12 14.04 -7.24 -15.52
C LEU A 12 14.79 -6.47 -14.43
N SER A 13 14.26 -5.33 -14.00
CA SER A 13 14.84 -4.51 -12.93
C SER A 13 14.79 -5.25 -11.58
N ALA A 14 13.66 -5.89 -11.26
CA ALA A 14 13.51 -6.74 -10.09
C ALA A 14 14.45 -7.96 -10.14
N TRP A 15 14.58 -8.60 -11.32
CA TRP A 15 15.52 -9.69 -11.53
C TRP A 15 16.95 -9.27 -11.21
N PHE A 16 17.38 -8.12 -11.73
CA PHE A 16 18.72 -7.56 -11.47
C PHE A 16 18.95 -7.26 -9.98
N PHE A 17 17.92 -6.75 -9.29
CA PHE A 17 17.95 -6.55 -7.84
C PHE A 17 18.16 -7.87 -7.09
N PHE A 18 17.37 -8.91 -7.38
CA PHE A 18 17.51 -10.23 -6.74
C PHE A 18 18.87 -10.90 -7.05
N ARG A 19 19.39 -10.72 -8.26
CA ARG A 19 20.76 -11.18 -8.60
C ARG A 19 21.82 -10.46 -7.78
N THR A 20 21.63 -9.16 -7.50
CA THR A 20 22.56 -8.37 -6.68
C THR A 20 22.56 -8.83 -5.21
N LEU A 21 21.42 -9.32 -4.71
CA LEU A 21 21.31 -10.00 -3.41
C LEU A 21 22.01 -11.36 -3.38
N GLY A 22 22.36 -11.94 -4.54
CA GLY A 22 23.05 -13.23 -4.64
C GLY A 22 22.11 -14.43 -4.72
N PHE A 23 20.82 -14.22 -5.01
CA PHE A 23 19.85 -15.31 -5.14
C PHE A 23 20.12 -16.18 -6.37
N ARG A 24 19.63 -17.42 -6.35
CA ARG A 24 19.69 -18.32 -7.52
C ARG A 24 18.84 -17.79 -8.67
N ASN A 25 19.19 -18.19 -9.90
CA ASN A 25 18.48 -17.75 -11.11
C ASN A 25 16.97 -18.03 -11.03
N LEU A 26 16.56 -19.20 -10.54
CA LEU A 26 15.15 -19.53 -10.38
C LEU A 26 14.44 -18.57 -9.41
N ALA A 27 15.04 -18.27 -8.25
CA ALA A 27 14.48 -17.32 -7.31
C ALA A 27 14.38 -15.90 -7.89
N CYS A 28 15.38 -15.49 -8.68
CA CYS A 28 15.37 -14.20 -9.36
C CYS A 28 14.26 -14.12 -10.41
N THR A 29 14.07 -15.18 -11.21
CA THR A 29 13.02 -15.24 -12.23
C THR A 29 11.63 -15.25 -11.60
N LEU A 30 11.40 -16.06 -10.57
CA LEU A 30 10.11 -16.10 -9.89
C LEU A 30 9.81 -14.77 -9.15
N GLY A 31 10.82 -14.16 -8.52
CA GLY A 31 10.68 -12.83 -7.93
C GLY A 31 10.39 -11.73 -8.97
N ALA A 32 11.01 -11.82 -10.16
CA ALA A 32 10.75 -10.91 -11.28
C ALA A 32 9.33 -11.05 -11.82
N VAL A 33 8.81 -12.28 -11.94
CA VAL A 33 7.41 -12.54 -12.30
C VAL A 33 6.48 -11.98 -11.23
N ALA A 34 6.78 -12.21 -9.94
CA ALA A 34 6.00 -11.65 -8.84
C ALA A 34 5.96 -10.11 -8.88
N ALA A 35 7.04 -9.45 -9.30
CA ALA A 35 7.08 -8.00 -9.49
C ALA A 35 6.26 -7.54 -10.70
N ALA A 36 6.47 -8.16 -11.86
CA ALA A 36 5.85 -7.77 -13.13
C ALA A 36 4.34 -8.03 -13.15
N PHE A 37 3.87 -9.05 -12.44
CA PHE A 37 2.45 -9.42 -12.36
C PHE A 37 1.82 -9.07 -11.01
N ASN A 38 2.48 -8.23 -10.21
CA ASN A 38 1.85 -7.70 -9.00
C ASN A 38 0.63 -6.87 -9.37
N MET A 39 -0.54 -7.20 -8.83
CA MET A 39 -1.81 -6.64 -9.32
C MET A 39 -1.92 -5.14 -9.07
N GLU A 40 -1.23 -4.62 -8.05
CA GLU A 40 -1.10 -3.18 -7.84
C GLU A 40 -0.53 -2.50 -9.09
N VAL A 41 0.62 -2.97 -9.56
CA VAL A 41 1.29 -2.39 -10.73
C VAL A 41 0.52 -2.69 -12.02
N VAL A 42 0.05 -3.93 -12.20
CA VAL A 42 -0.71 -4.33 -13.39
C VAL A 42 -2.00 -3.53 -13.50
N SER A 43 -2.72 -3.35 -12.39
CA SER A 43 -3.97 -2.61 -12.37
C SER A 43 -3.74 -1.17 -12.82
N TYR A 44 -2.76 -0.46 -12.26
CA TYR A 44 -2.46 0.91 -12.69
C TYR A 44 -2.01 0.98 -14.15
N ALA A 45 -1.19 0.03 -14.60
CA ALA A 45 -0.71 0.00 -15.99
C ALA A 45 -1.85 -0.28 -16.99
N CYS A 46 -2.82 -1.13 -16.62
CA CYS A 46 -4.05 -1.37 -17.36
C CYS A 46 -5.04 -0.19 -17.28
N TRP A 47 -4.93 0.63 -16.24
CA TRP A 47 -5.69 1.87 -16.08
C TRP A 47 -5.10 3.06 -16.87
N GLY A 48 -4.12 2.81 -17.73
CA GLY A 48 -3.49 3.83 -18.56
C GLY A 48 -2.33 4.57 -17.89
N LEU A 49 -1.82 4.08 -16.76
CA LEU A 49 -0.69 4.67 -16.03
C LEU A 49 0.54 3.74 -16.00
N PRO A 50 1.12 3.38 -17.18
CA PRO A 50 2.27 2.47 -17.24
C PRO A 50 3.55 3.06 -16.63
N SER A 51 3.62 4.39 -16.44
CA SER A 51 4.73 5.05 -15.74
C SER A 51 4.88 4.57 -14.29
N ARG A 52 3.79 4.09 -13.66
CA ARG A 52 3.84 3.46 -12.33
C ARG A 52 4.76 2.24 -12.31
N SER A 53 4.70 1.40 -13.36
CA SER A 53 5.60 0.26 -13.51
C SER A 53 7.06 0.70 -13.65
N LEU A 54 7.31 1.79 -14.38
CA LEU A 54 8.66 2.36 -14.53
C LEU A 54 9.18 2.96 -13.22
N THR A 55 8.33 3.57 -12.40
CA THR A 55 8.70 4.03 -11.05
C THR A 55 9.14 2.87 -10.16
N PHE A 56 8.42 1.74 -10.17
CA PHE A 56 8.86 0.54 -9.46
C PHE A 56 10.18 0.00 -10.04
N ALA A 57 10.32 -0.04 -11.37
CA ALA A 57 11.51 -0.54 -12.05
C ALA A 57 12.76 0.24 -11.63
N THR A 58 12.71 1.56 -11.73
CA THR A 58 13.78 2.47 -11.32
C THR A 58 14.09 2.38 -9.82
N THR A 59 13.08 2.13 -8.98
CA THR A 59 13.27 1.90 -7.54
C THR A 59 14.02 0.59 -7.26
N PHE A 60 13.69 -0.51 -7.96
CA PHE A 60 14.46 -1.76 -7.87
C PHE A 60 15.91 -1.58 -8.32
N LEU A 61 16.14 -0.85 -9.42
CA LEU A 61 17.49 -0.53 -9.89
C LEU A 61 18.26 0.32 -8.87
N ALA A 62 17.64 1.35 -8.29
CA ALA A 62 18.24 2.17 -7.25
C ALA A 62 18.65 1.30 -6.05
N ALA A 63 17.76 0.44 -5.56
CA ALA A 63 18.06 -0.47 -4.46
C ALA A 63 19.19 -1.46 -4.81
N ALA A 64 19.25 -1.93 -6.06
CA ALA A 64 20.35 -2.79 -6.53
C ALA A 64 21.70 -2.06 -6.50
N PHE A 65 21.74 -0.81 -6.96
CA PHE A 65 22.96 0.00 -6.89
C PHE A 65 23.35 0.35 -5.45
N VAL A 66 22.41 0.57 -4.54
CA VAL A 66 22.70 0.70 -3.10
C VAL A 66 23.38 -0.58 -2.57
N LEU A 67 22.86 -1.77 -2.89
CA LEU A 67 23.50 -3.03 -2.49
C LEU A 67 24.91 -3.19 -3.08
N ARG A 68 25.12 -2.77 -4.34
CA ARG A 68 26.46 -2.75 -4.96
C ARG A 68 27.39 -1.78 -4.25
N ALA A 69 26.92 -0.60 -3.84
CA ALA A 69 27.68 0.38 -3.09
C ALA A 69 28.18 -0.17 -1.74
N LEU A 70 27.39 -1.03 -1.10
CA LEU A 70 27.80 -1.70 0.14
C LEU A 70 28.96 -2.69 -0.10
N LYS A 71 29.04 -3.31 -1.29
CA LYS A 71 30.10 -4.25 -1.67
C LYS A 71 31.36 -3.54 -2.21
N SER A 72 31.21 -2.64 -3.19
CA SER A 72 32.34 -1.97 -3.85
C SER A 72 31.97 -0.60 -4.41
N ARG A 73 32.97 0.27 -4.62
CA ARG A 73 32.84 1.60 -5.24
C ARG A 73 31.61 2.39 -4.75
N PRO A 74 31.53 2.69 -3.44
CA PRO A 74 30.30 3.18 -2.81
C PRO A 74 29.75 4.44 -3.49
N TRP A 75 30.59 5.44 -3.75
CA TRP A 75 30.15 6.72 -4.29
C TRP A 75 29.66 6.64 -5.73
N ALA A 76 30.35 5.90 -6.61
CA ALA A 76 29.91 5.71 -7.99
C ALA A 76 28.57 4.96 -8.08
N ASN A 77 28.41 3.91 -7.28
CA ASN A 77 27.16 3.15 -7.22
C ASN A 77 26.02 3.98 -6.59
N LEU A 78 26.30 4.80 -5.57
CA LEU A 78 25.28 5.72 -5.02
C LEU A 78 24.91 6.83 -6.00
N ALA A 79 25.82 7.31 -6.83
CA ALA A 79 25.49 8.23 -7.92
C ALA A 79 24.56 7.56 -8.95
N LEU A 80 24.83 6.32 -9.36
CA LEU A 80 23.92 5.54 -10.21
C LEU A 80 22.54 5.33 -9.55
N ALA A 81 22.52 5.04 -8.24
CA ALA A 81 21.26 4.97 -7.50
C ALA A 81 20.51 6.32 -7.52
N GLY A 82 21.23 7.44 -7.39
CA GLY A 82 20.67 8.79 -7.54
C GLY A 82 20.04 9.04 -8.90
N ILE A 83 20.69 8.63 -10.00
CA ILE A 83 20.11 8.71 -11.36
C ILE A 83 18.81 7.90 -11.42
N CYS A 84 18.80 6.67 -10.92
CA CYS A 84 17.58 5.86 -10.87
C CYS A 84 16.46 6.51 -10.04
N VAL A 85 16.78 7.11 -8.89
CA VAL A 85 15.80 7.86 -8.08
C VAL A 85 15.27 9.07 -8.86
N GLY A 86 16.14 9.80 -9.57
CA GLY A 86 15.75 10.91 -10.44
C GLY A 86 14.78 10.49 -11.54
N LEU A 87 15.06 9.38 -12.24
CA LEU A 87 14.13 8.82 -13.23
C LEU A 87 12.79 8.40 -12.60
N GLY A 88 12.83 7.82 -11.39
CA GLY A 88 11.62 7.50 -10.64
C GLY A 88 10.78 8.73 -10.29
N LEU A 89 11.42 9.86 -9.93
CA LEU A 89 10.75 11.14 -9.70
C LEU A 89 10.06 11.65 -10.97
N MET A 90 10.73 11.56 -12.12
CA MET A 90 10.20 12.02 -13.41
C MET A 90 8.97 11.20 -13.86
N GLU A 91 9.02 9.88 -13.69
CA GLU A 91 7.93 8.97 -14.09
C GLU A 91 6.76 8.95 -13.10
N GLY A 92 7.09 9.01 -11.81
CA GLY A 92 6.16 8.75 -10.71
C GLY A 92 5.60 9.99 -10.01
N TYR A 93 6.21 11.16 -10.20
CA TYR A 93 5.94 12.38 -9.43
C TYR A 93 5.86 12.08 -7.92
N ASP A 94 4.72 12.28 -7.28
CA ASP A 94 4.47 12.00 -5.86
C ASP A 94 4.92 10.60 -5.41
N ILE A 95 4.72 9.57 -6.23
CA ILE A 95 5.13 8.20 -5.87
C ILE A 95 6.64 8.04 -6.00
N GLY A 96 7.26 8.69 -6.99
CA GLY A 96 8.71 8.73 -7.10
C GLY A 96 9.34 9.42 -5.90
N ALA A 97 8.74 10.52 -5.43
CA ALA A 97 9.16 11.22 -4.22
C ALA A 97 9.00 10.33 -2.99
N LEU A 98 7.89 9.59 -2.89
CA LEU A 98 7.67 8.61 -1.84
C LEU A 98 8.77 7.53 -1.84
N PHE A 99 9.02 6.88 -2.99
CA PHE A 99 10.07 5.86 -3.09
C PHE A 99 11.47 6.42 -2.79
N SER A 100 11.75 7.69 -3.11
CA SER A 100 13.04 8.31 -2.78
C SER A 100 13.33 8.33 -1.27
N LEU A 101 12.30 8.57 -0.43
CA LEU A 101 12.42 8.51 1.03
C LEU A 101 12.75 7.09 1.52
N TYR A 102 12.10 6.10 0.91
CA TYR A 102 12.35 4.70 1.22
C TYR A 102 13.73 4.22 0.77
N ILE A 103 14.23 4.71 -0.37
CA ILE A 103 15.62 4.47 -0.80
C ILE A 103 16.61 5.16 0.15
N ALA A 104 16.32 6.38 0.61
CA ALA A 104 17.15 7.05 1.61
C ALA A 104 17.22 6.25 2.92
N ALA A 105 16.09 5.73 3.41
CA ALA A 105 16.05 4.84 4.56
C ALA A 105 16.87 3.55 4.32
N PHE A 106 16.79 2.97 3.12
CA PHE A 106 17.56 1.79 2.74
C PHE A 106 19.07 2.05 2.67
N VAL A 107 19.50 3.23 2.20
CA VAL A 107 20.91 3.65 2.24
C VAL A 107 21.40 3.74 3.68
N LEU A 108 20.67 4.44 4.56
CA LEU A 108 21.04 4.57 5.98
C LEU A 108 21.17 3.19 6.63
N PHE A 109 20.18 2.33 6.42
CA PHE A 109 20.19 0.95 6.91
C PHE A 109 21.38 0.14 6.38
N GLY A 110 21.69 0.24 5.09
CA GLY A 110 22.81 -0.46 4.47
C GLY A 110 24.15 -0.13 5.10
N PHE A 111 24.42 1.14 5.40
CA PHE A 111 25.65 1.55 6.09
C PHE A 111 25.71 1.09 7.54
N VAL A 112 24.57 0.99 8.23
CA VAL A 112 24.48 0.40 9.57
C VAL A 112 24.77 -1.11 9.53
N ILE A 113 24.23 -1.86 8.57
CA ILE A 113 24.56 -3.29 8.44
C ILE A 113 26.04 -3.49 8.13
N LYS A 114 26.59 -2.73 7.17
CA LYS A 114 28.00 -2.85 6.77
C LYS A 114 28.95 -2.64 7.97
N ARG A 115 28.57 -1.77 8.91
CA ARG A 115 29.27 -1.64 10.21
C ARG A 115 29.20 -2.94 11.00
N LEU A 116 28.02 -3.52 11.16
CA LEU A 116 27.80 -4.74 11.94
C LEU A 116 28.48 -5.99 11.36
N GLU A 117 28.85 -5.96 10.08
CA GLU A 117 29.66 -7.01 9.43
C GLU A 117 31.17 -6.75 9.54
N SER A 118 31.58 -5.52 9.81
CA SER A 118 33.00 -5.16 9.86
C SER A 118 33.67 -5.76 11.09
N LYS A 119 34.80 -6.46 10.89
CA LYS A 119 35.67 -6.91 11.98
C LYS A 119 36.34 -5.74 12.72
N LYS A 120 36.32 -4.53 12.16
CA LYS A 120 36.86 -3.31 12.77
C LYS A 120 35.78 -2.59 13.57
N SER A 121 36.12 -2.08 14.75
CA SER A 121 35.23 -1.29 15.60
C SER A 121 34.96 0.09 14.99
N VAL A 122 34.08 0.16 13.99
CA VAL A 122 33.60 1.44 13.46
C VAL A 122 32.55 1.99 14.43
N ALA A 123 32.73 3.24 14.88
CA ALA A 123 31.76 3.91 15.75
C ALA A 123 30.41 4.12 15.04
N LEU A 124 29.29 4.06 15.79
CA LEU A 124 27.95 4.23 15.22
C LEU A 124 27.82 5.57 14.47
N GLY A 125 28.33 6.65 15.07
CA GLY A 125 28.27 8.00 14.48
C GLY A 125 29.00 8.09 13.13
N GLN A 126 30.12 7.37 12.96
CA GLN A 126 30.85 7.35 11.68
C GLN A 126 30.06 6.59 10.59
N ALA A 127 29.42 5.48 10.95
CA ALA A 127 28.57 4.74 10.01
C ALA A 127 27.33 5.55 9.61
N ALA A 128 26.69 6.20 10.58
CA ALA A 128 25.56 7.10 10.34
C ALA A 128 25.97 8.29 9.45
N GLY A 129 27.11 8.94 9.75
CA GLY A 129 27.63 10.04 8.94
C GLY A 129 27.91 9.66 7.49
N ARG A 130 28.47 8.46 7.25
CA ARG A 130 28.63 7.92 5.88
C ARG A 130 27.29 7.63 5.22
N GLY A 131 26.31 7.13 5.97
CA GLY A 131 24.93 6.96 5.51
C GLY A 131 24.32 8.28 5.05
N PHE A 132 24.39 9.32 5.88
CA PHE A 132 23.87 10.65 5.54
C PHE A 132 24.60 11.28 4.34
N ALA A 133 25.93 11.15 4.26
CA ALA A 133 26.67 11.58 3.08
C ALA A 133 26.24 10.81 1.82
N GLY A 134 25.94 9.52 1.95
CA GLY A 134 25.40 8.70 0.88
C GLY A 134 24.01 9.15 0.43
N VAL A 135 23.11 9.45 1.37
CA VAL A 135 21.78 10.01 1.09
C VAL A 135 21.90 11.37 0.40
N ALA A 136 22.77 12.25 0.88
CA ALA A 136 23.01 13.56 0.28
C ALA A 136 23.49 13.43 -1.17
N LEU A 137 24.39 12.49 -1.46
CA LEU A 137 24.84 12.23 -2.83
C LEU A 137 23.70 11.71 -3.72
N VAL A 138 22.90 10.74 -3.23
CA VAL A 138 21.74 10.22 -3.98
C VAL A 138 20.76 11.36 -4.28
N ALA A 139 20.44 12.21 -3.30
CA ALA A 139 19.53 13.33 -3.44
C ALA A 139 20.05 14.39 -4.43
N LEU A 140 21.34 14.75 -4.35
CA LEU A 140 21.98 15.69 -5.28
C LEU A 140 21.90 15.18 -6.73
N VAL A 141 22.30 13.92 -6.95
CA VAL A 141 22.32 13.34 -8.30
C VAL A 141 20.90 13.12 -8.83
N ALA A 142 19.96 12.71 -7.98
CA ALA A 142 18.55 12.63 -8.33
C ALA A 142 17.98 14.01 -8.72
N GLY A 143 18.35 15.06 -7.98
CA GLY A 143 17.97 16.44 -8.28
C GLY A 143 18.49 16.94 -9.62
N LEU A 144 19.73 16.60 -9.97
CA LEU A 144 20.30 16.91 -11.28
C LEU A 144 19.59 16.15 -12.41
N ALA A 145 19.35 14.85 -12.21
CA ALA A 145 18.67 14.00 -13.19
C ALA A 145 17.20 14.42 -13.41
N ALA A 146 16.50 14.85 -12.36
CA ALA A 146 15.11 15.28 -12.41
C ALA A 146 14.93 16.80 -12.49
N SER A 147 16.00 17.56 -12.79
CA SER A 147 16.03 19.02 -12.67
C SER A 147 14.91 19.75 -13.43
N GLN A 148 14.58 19.30 -14.65
CA GLN A 148 13.47 19.86 -15.43
C GLN A 148 12.07 19.55 -14.85
N THR A 149 11.90 18.42 -14.18
CA THR A 149 10.60 18.02 -13.58
C THR A 149 10.43 18.57 -12.16
N MET A 150 11.53 18.90 -11.46
CA MET A 150 11.49 19.39 -10.09
C MET A 150 10.82 20.77 -9.98
N SER A 151 10.99 21.64 -10.97
CA SER A 151 10.39 22.99 -10.99
C SER A 151 8.85 22.92 -11.01
N THR A 152 8.27 22.00 -11.77
CA THR A 152 6.81 21.81 -11.85
C THR A 152 6.26 21.06 -10.62
N LEU A 153 7.04 20.15 -10.02
CA LEU A 153 6.67 19.46 -8.80
C LEU A 153 6.59 20.42 -7.60
N VAL A 154 7.58 21.31 -7.46
CA VAL A 154 7.63 22.34 -6.40
C VAL A 154 6.41 23.27 -6.48
N ASP A 155 6.06 23.72 -7.68
CA ASP A 155 4.89 24.59 -7.87
C ASP A 155 3.56 23.89 -7.54
N THR A 156 3.43 22.60 -7.83
CA THR A 156 2.19 21.84 -7.57
C THR A 156 2.03 21.32 -6.14
N GLN A 157 3.13 21.26 -5.37
CA GLN A 157 3.14 20.77 -3.99
C GLN A 157 3.21 21.90 -2.94
N LEU A 158 3.80 23.06 -3.27
CA LEU A 158 4.06 24.13 -2.29
C LEU A 158 3.18 25.39 -2.47
N LYS A 159 2.62 25.65 -3.66
CA LYS A 159 1.69 26.78 -3.85
C LYS A 159 0.25 26.32 -3.64
N GLY A 160 -0.19 26.36 -2.39
CA GLY A 160 -1.62 26.30 -2.07
C GLY A 160 -2.31 27.55 -2.64
N THR A 161 -3.27 27.36 -3.53
CA THR A 161 -4.13 28.43 -4.05
C THR A 161 -5.15 28.82 -2.98
N GLY A 162 -4.81 29.80 -2.14
CA GLY A 162 -5.73 30.36 -1.15
C GLY A 162 -5.25 31.71 -0.62
N SER A 163 -6.19 32.62 -0.38
CA SER A 163 -5.94 33.85 0.37
C SER A 163 -5.46 33.52 1.79
N ASP A 164 -4.50 34.29 2.30
CA ASP A 164 -4.01 34.13 3.68
C ASP A 164 -5.19 34.29 4.66
N PRO A 165 -5.53 33.28 5.47
CA PRO A 165 -6.68 33.35 6.34
C PRO A 165 -6.43 34.37 7.46
N GLN A 166 -7.25 35.42 7.53
CA GLN A 166 -7.03 36.57 8.42
C GLN A 166 -7.51 36.35 9.86
N THR A 167 -8.44 35.43 10.08
CA THR A 167 -9.00 35.13 11.42
C THR A 167 -8.63 33.73 11.92
N PRO A 168 -8.62 33.47 13.24
CA PRO A 168 -8.41 32.12 13.80
C PRO A 168 -9.38 31.08 13.24
N ALA A 169 -10.68 31.39 13.17
CA ALA A 169 -11.70 30.48 12.65
C ALA A 169 -11.48 30.12 11.16
N GLN A 170 -11.06 31.09 10.34
CA GLN A 170 -10.72 30.83 8.93
C GLN A 170 -9.47 29.96 8.78
N ARG A 171 -8.48 30.10 9.68
CA ARG A 171 -7.27 29.26 9.68
C ARG A 171 -7.61 27.81 10.02
N ASP A 172 -8.46 27.59 11.00
CA ASP A 172 -8.86 26.23 11.41
C ASP A 172 -9.70 25.55 10.32
N ALA A 173 -10.66 26.28 9.73
CA ALA A 173 -11.43 25.79 8.59
C ALA A 173 -10.56 25.52 7.34
N ALA A 174 -9.48 26.28 7.13
CA ALA A 174 -8.52 26.02 6.05
C ALA A 174 -7.71 24.73 6.32
N LYS A 175 -7.25 24.52 7.56
CA LYS A 175 -6.54 23.30 7.96
C LYS A 175 -7.43 22.06 7.86
N GLU A 176 -8.70 22.14 8.26
CA GLU A 176 -9.63 21.01 8.15
C GLU A 176 -9.90 20.65 6.69
N ARG A 177 -10.08 21.66 5.82
CA ARG A 177 -10.23 21.44 4.36
C ARG A 177 -8.99 20.81 3.75
N GLN A 178 -7.80 21.32 4.11
CA GLN A 178 -6.54 20.75 3.65
C GLN A 178 -6.38 19.30 4.14
N TRP A 179 -6.60 19.04 5.42
CA TRP A 179 -6.56 17.69 5.99
C TRP A 179 -7.52 16.74 5.26
N THR A 180 -8.75 17.17 5.03
CA THR A 180 -9.78 16.40 4.32
C THR A 180 -9.33 16.07 2.91
N PHE A 181 -8.87 17.06 2.16
CA PHE A 181 -8.37 16.88 0.80
C PHE A 181 -7.15 15.93 0.75
N LEU A 182 -6.19 16.11 1.64
CA LEU A 182 -4.97 15.29 1.67
C LEU A 182 -5.27 13.85 2.08
N THR A 183 -6.24 13.62 2.98
CA THR A 183 -6.51 12.31 3.57
C THR A 183 -7.75 11.60 3.05
N GLN A 184 -8.51 12.17 2.12
CA GLN A 184 -9.71 11.56 1.54
C GLN A 184 -9.45 10.13 1.02
N TRP A 185 -8.29 9.92 0.40
CA TRP A 185 -7.87 8.61 -0.12
C TRP A 185 -7.01 7.86 0.90
N SER A 186 -7.55 7.66 2.10
CA SER A 186 -6.97 6.77 3.12
C SER A 186 -7.55 5.37 2.98
N LEU A 187 -6.77 4.33 3.27
CA LEU A 187 -7.25 2.95 3.29
C LEU A 187 -8.13 2.71 4.54
N PRO A 188 -9.43 2.40 4.42
CA PRO A 188 -10.21 1.93 5.54
C PRO A 188 -9.62 0.64 6.09
N LYS A 189 -9.42 0.56 7.41
CA LYS A 189 -8.77 -0.61 8.05
C LYS A 189 -9.45 -1.93 7.69
N MET A 190 -10.79 -1.92 7.60
CA MET A 190 -11.56 -3.11 7.20
C MET A 190 -11.15 -3.60 5.81
N GLU A 191 -10.85 -2.68 4.89
CA GLU A 191 -10.47 -3.03 3.52
C GLU A 191 -9.05 -3.60 3.39
N THR A 192 -8.25 -3.68 4.46
CA THR A 192 -6.89 -4.28 4.42
C THR A 192 -6.88 -5.67 3.78
N LEU A 193 -7.92 -6.47 4.01
CA LEU A 193 -8.00 -7.83 3.47
C LEU A 193 -8.02 -7.88 1.93
N ARG A 194 -8.36 -6.78 1.24
CA ARG A 194 -8.31 -6.70 -0.23
C ARG A 194 -6.91 -6.96 -0.80
N ILE A 195 -5.87 -6.63 -0.02
CA ILE A 195 -4.46 -6.86 -0.37
C ILE A 195 -4.18 -8.36 -0.58
N VAL A 196 -4.93 -9.24 0.10
CA VAL A 196 -4.75 -10.70 0.03
C VAL A 196 -5.90 -11.39 -0.71
N ILE A 197 -7.11 -10.83 -0.65
CA ILE A 197 -8.31 -11.43 -1.24
C ILE A 197 -8.82 -10.51 -2.35
N PRO A 198 -8.55 -10.82 -3.63
CA PRO A 198 -9.01 -9.98 -4.73
C PRO A 198 -10.54 -9.97 -4.78
N GLY A 199 -11.13 -8.81 -5.07
CA GLY A 199 -12.58 -8.69 -5.24
C GLY A 199 -13.43 -8.84 -3.96
N LEU A 200 -12.82 -9.01 -2.77
CA LEU A 200 -13.55 -9.09 -1.51
C LEU A 200 -14.54 -7.93 -1.31
N TYR A 201 -14.16 -6.72 -1.70
CA TYR A 201 -15.01 -5.53 -1.60
C TYR A 201 -15.65 -5.13 -2.93
N GLY A 202 -15.63 -6.05 -3.92
CA GLY A 202 -15.88 -5.76 -5.33
C GLY A 202 -14.67 -5.13 -6.03
N TYR A 203 -14.81 -4.84 -7.32
CA TYR A 203 -13.76 -4.23 -8.15
C TYR A 203 -14.01 -2.75 -8.37
N ARG A 204 -14.83 -2.41 -9.37
CA ARG A 204 -15.23 -1.03 -9.70
C ARG A 204 -16.72 -0.85 -9.43
N LEU A 205 -17.15 0.40 -9.36
CA LEU A 205 -18.58 0.73 -9.22
C LEU A 205 -19.43 0.19 -10.38
N ASP A 206 -18.85 0.11 -11.57
CA ASP A 206 -19.50 -0.27 -12.83
C ASP A 206 -19.23 -1.73 -13.23
N THR A 207 -18.86 -2.59 -12.28
CA THR A 207 -18.70 -4.03 -12.52
C THR A 207 -20.02 -4.78 -12.24
N PRO A 208 -20.52 -5.66 -13.12
CA PRO A 208 -19.94 -6.08 -14.40
C PRO A 208 -20.15 -5.03 -15.50
N ARG A 209 -19.19 -4.97 -16.43
CA ARG A 209 -19.30 -4.16 -17.65
C ARG A 209 -19.95 -4.98 -18.77
N PRO A 210 -20.50 -4.32 -19.83
CA PRO A 210 -21.16 -5.03 -20.94
C PRO A 210 -20.33 -6.12 -21.60
N TYR A 211 -18.99 -5.96 -21.64
CA TYR A 211 -18.07 -6.94 -22.24
C TYR A 211 -17.58 -8.01 -21.26
N ASP A 212 -18.04 -8.03 -20.00
CA ASP A 212 -17.69 -9.06 -19.02
C ASP A 212 -18.49 -10.36 -19.20
N GLY A 213 -19.55 -10.36 -20.02
CA GLY A 213 -20.45 -11.50 -20.21
C GLY A 213 -19.81 -12.77 -20.79
N ASN A 214 -18.66 -12.64 -21.46
CA ASN A 214 -17.92 -13.78 -22.04
C ASN A 214 -16.79 -14.29 -21.13
N LYS A 215 -16.66 -13.77 -19.91
CA LYS A 215 -15.64 -14.25 -18.97
C LYS A 215 -15.99 -15.65 -18.48
N LEU A 216 -14.96 -16.43 -18.17
CA LEU A 216 -15.10 -17.78 -17.61
C LEU A 216 -15.96 -17.83 -16.34
N ARG A 217 -16.08 -16.71 -15.63
CA ARG A 217 -16.89 -16.53 -14.44
C ARG A 217 -17.67 -15.23 -14.55
N SER A 218 -18.94 -15.27 -14.14
CA SER A 218 -19.77 -14.06 -14.02
C SER A 218 -19.18 -13.12 -12.97
N LEU A 219 -19.20 -11.82 -13.29
CA LEU A 219 -18.84 -10.74 -12.39
C LEU A 219 -20.08 -10.00 -11.85
N ASP A 220 -21.26 -10.61 -11.95
CA ASP A 220 -22.48 -10.10 -11.31
C ASP A 220 -22.27 -9.95 -9.80
N GLY A 221 -22.65 -8.80 -9.25
CA GLY A 221 -22.36 -8.46 -7.85
C GLY A 221 -20.92 -7.98 -7.60
N GLY A 222 -20.07 -7.90 -8.63
CA GLY A 222 -18.69 -7.41 -8.52
C GLY A 222 -18.55 -5.91 -8.28
N ASN A 223 -19.67 -5.19 -8.11
CA ASN A 223 -19.70 -3.77 -7.79
C ASN A 223 -18.95 -3.48 -6.49
N TYR A 224 -18.19 -2.37 -6.47
CA TYR A 224 -17.46 -1.95 -5.28
C TYR A 224 -18.40 -1.44 -4.15
N TRP A 225 -18.35 -2.05 -2.96
CA TRP A 225 -19.13 -1.65 -1.77
C TRP A 225 -18.32 -1.09 -0.60
N GLY A 226 -16.99 -1.02 -0.73
CA GLY A 226 -16.15 -0.39 0.29
C GLY A 226 -16.37 1.13 0.40
N SER A 227 -15.56 1.77 1.23
CA SER A 227 -15.63 3.20 1.57
C SER A 227 -14.39 3.99 1.14
N MET A 228 -13.51 3.41 0.31
CA MET A 228 -12.37 4.13 -0.28
C MET A 228 -12.84 5.39 -1.00
N GLY A 229 -12.11 6.49 -0.80
CA GLY A 229 -12.35 7.77 -1.45
C GLY A 229 -13.64 8.48 -1.01
N GLN A 230 -14.42 7.88 -0.10
CA GLN A 230 -15.61 8.50 0.45
C GLN A 230 -15.25 9.85 1.07
N ASP A 231 -16.03 10.88 0.73
CA ASP A 231 -15.83 12.20 1.31
C ASP A 231 -16.10 12.11 2.83
N PRO A 232 -15.13 12.51 3.68
CA PRO A 232 -15.30 12.56 5.13
C PRO A 232 -16.54 13.32 5.63
N VAL A 233 -17.06 14.26 4.85
CA VAL A 233 -18.28 14.99 5.17
C VAL A 233 -19.48 14.04 5.27
N LEU A 234 -19.47 12.92 4.54
CA LEU A 234 -20.58 11.97 4.54
C LEU A 234 -20.75 11.23 5.87
N ASP A 235 -19.69 11.05 6.65
CA ASP A 235 -19.80 10.51 8.01
C ASP A 235 -20.64 11.46 8.89
N ARG A 236 -20.35 12.77 8.81
CA ARG A 236 -21.13 13.82 9.51
C ARG A 236 -22.56 13.91 9.00
N VAL A 237 -22.77 13.78 7.69
CA VAL A 237 -24.12 13.77 7.10
C VAL A 237 -24.92 12.59 7.65
N ALA A 238 -24.34 11.39 7.73
CA ALA A 238 -25.01 10.21 8.25
C ALA A 238 -25.44 10.38 9.72
N GLU A 239 -24.58 10.95 10.57
CA GLU A 239 -24.91 11.27 11.97
C GLU A 239 -26.09 12.24 12.07
N VAL A 240 -26.12 13.28 11.21
CA VAL A 240 -27.21 14.25 11.16
C VAL A 240 -28.50 13.61 10.64
N GLU A 241 -28.42 12.74 9.64
CA GLU A 241 -29.58 12.00 9.11
C GLU A 241 -30.18 11.06 10.15
N GLU A 242 -29.37 10.41 10.98
CA GLU A 242 -29.84 9.58 12.09
C GLU A 242 -30.61 10.40 13.13
N VAL A 243 -30.09 11.58 13.48
CA VAL A 243 -30.78 12.51 14.39
C VAL A 243 -32.08 13.02 13.78
N ILE A 244 -32.08 13.42 12.50
CA ILE A 244 -33.30 13.84 11.78
C ILE A 244 -34.32 12.69 11.75
N ALA A 245 -33.89 11.46 11.49
CA ALA A 245 -34.77 10.29 11.48
C ALA A 245 -35.42 10.04 12.85
N ALA A 246 -34.73 10.35 13.96
CA ALA A 246 -35.29 10.25 15.31
C ALA A 246 -36.46 11.24 15.56
N PHE A 247 -36.55 12.34 14.80
CA PHE A 247 -37.71 13.25 14.84
C PHE A 247 -38.93 12.74 14.06
N GLY A 248 -38.82 11.59 13.37
CA GLY A 248 -39.89 10.99 12.57
C GLY A 248 -40.12 11.71 11.23
N GLN A 249 -41.33 11.60 10.66
CA GLN A 249 -41.66 12.18 9.34
C GLN A 249 -41.93 13.70 9.33
N ARG A 250 -41.59 14.42 10.39
CA ARG A 250 -41.81 15.87 10.47
C ARG A 250 -40.59 16.63 9.96
N ASN A 251 -40.84 17.75 9.29
CA ASN A 251 -39.77 18.65 8.85
C ASN A 251 -39.09 19.26 10.08
N VAL A 252 -37.83 18.89 10.32
CA VAL A 252 -37.01 19.44 11.41
C VAL A 252 -36.53 20.83 11.00
N VAL A 253 -36.75 21.84 11.85
CA VAL A 253 -36.22 23.20 11.64
C VAL A 253 -34.80 23.35 12.22
N PRO A 254 -33.96 24.27 11.71
CA PRO A 254 -32.57 24.41 12.17
C PRO A 254 -32.41 24.60 13.68
N GLY A 255 -33.36 25.27 14.35
CA GLY A 255 -33.33 25.48 15.79
C GLY A 255 -33.56 24.20 16.62
N GLU A 256 -34.36 23.25 16.11
CA GLU A 256 -34.60 21.96 16.76
C GLU A 256 -33.39 21.05 16.59
N LEU A 257 -32.83 21.01 15.38
CA LEU A 257 -31.61 20.27 15.10
C LEU A 257 -30.42 20.80 15.91
N ALA A 258 -30.30 22.13 16.04
CA ALA A 258 -29.28 22.78 16.86
C ALA A 258 -29.33 22.32 18.33
N ARG A 259 -30.54 22.21 18.90
CA ARG A 259 -30.72 21.70 20.27
C ARG A 259 -30.38 20.21 20.38
N ALA A 260 -30.78 19.40 19.41
CA ALA A 260 -30.51 17.95 19.45
C ALA A 260 -29.02 17.62 19.32
N LEU A 261 -28.30 18.37 18.50
CA LEU A 261 -26.86 18.20 18.29
C LEU A 261 -25.99 19.01 19.27
N ASN A 262 -26.60 19.86 20.10
CA ASN A 262 -25.91 20.81 20.98
C ASN A 262 -24.92 21.72 20.22
N VAL A 263 -25.37 22.29 19.09
CA VAL A 263 -24.61 23.17 18.20
C VAL A 263 -25.33 24.51 17.98
N SER A 264 -24.66 25.46 17.32
CA SER A 264 -25.30 26.74 16.96
C SER A 264 -26.37 26.57 15.87
N VAL A 265 -27.37 27.46 15.83
CA VAL A 265 -28.38 27.45 14.75
C VAL A 265 -27.76 27.63 13.37
N GLN A 266 -26.68 28.42 13.28
CA GLN A 266 -25.93 28.62 12.05
C GLN A 266 -25.27 27.31 11.59
N GLU A 267 -24.63 26.59 12.50
CA GLU A 267 -24.02 25.29 12.23
C GLU A 267 -25.05 24.24 11.84
N ALA A 268 -26.18 24.18 12.55
CA ALA A 268 -27.30 23.29 12.18
C ALA A 268 -27.83 23.59 10.77
N THR A 269 -27.93 24.87 10.38
CA THR A 269 -28.34 25.28 9.02
C THR A 269 -27.34 24.79 7.96
N GLN A 270 -26.04 24.88 8.27
CA GLN A 270 -24.98 24.36 7.39
C GLN A 270 -25.08 22.83 7.26
N LEU A 271 -25.25 22.11 8.37
CA LEU A 271 -25.41 20.66 8.38
C LEU A 271 -26.63 20.22 7.56
N MET A 272 -27.78 20.88 7.70
CA MET A 272 -28.96 20.61 6.87
C MET A 272 -28.68 20.82 5.38
N THR A 273 -27.91 21.86 5.04
CA THR A 273 -27.50 22.12 3.64
C THR A 273 -26.60 21.00 3.11
N LEU A 274 -25.69 20.46 3.93
CA LEU A 274 -24.84 19.33 3.56
C LEU A 274 -25.67 18.06 3.33
N VAL A 275 -26.67 17.79 4.18
CA VAL A 275 -27.60 16.66 4.01
C VAL A 275 -28.36 16.79 2.69
N GLN A 276 -28.91 17.96 2.38
CA GLN A 276 -29.63 18.21 1.13
C GLN A 276 -28.75 18.01 -0.11
N ASN A 277 -27.47 18.38 -0.02
CA ASN A 277 -26.52 18.29 -1.12
C ASN A 277 -25.65 17.02 -1.07
N LYS A 278 -26.03 16.01 -0.28
CA LYS A 278 -25.16 14.85 -0.01
C LYS A 278 -24.71 14.11 -1.28
N ASN A 279 -25.54 14.10 -2.32
CA ASN A 279 -25.27 13.46 -3.61
C ASN A 279 -24.17 14.16 -4.43
N GLN A 280 -23.76 15.39 -4.06
CA GLN A 280 -22.64 16.10 -4.69
C GLN A 280 -21.27 15.63 -4.17
N PHE A 281 -21.23 14.98 -2.99
CA PHE A 281 -19.99 14.45 -2.43
C PHE A 281 -19.68 13.06 -2.99
N LEU A 282 -18.39 12.74 -3.05
CA LEU A 282 -17.93 11.44 -3.52
C LEU A 282 -18.34 10.33 -2.53
N GLN A 283 -19.31 9.51 -2.92
CA GLN A 283 -19.87 8.47 -2.05
C GLN A 283 -18.89 7.33 -1.75
N ARG A 284 -18.13 6.94 -2.76
CA ARG A 284 -17.06 5.93 -2.72
C ARG A 284 -16.41 5.85 -4.09
N HIS A 285 -15.21 5.32 -4.15
CA HIS A 285 -14.51 5.06 -5.40
C HIS A 285 -13.49 3.94 -5.24
N SER A 286 -13.43 3.05 -6.22
CA SER A 286 -12.35 2.07 -6.36
C SER A 286 -11.92 2.04 -7.82
N GLY A 287 -10.66 2.43 -8.05
CA GLY A 287 -10.04 2.47 -9.37
C GLY A 287 -8.93 1.42 -9.56
N SER A 288 -8.31 0.95 -8.47
CA SER A 288 -7.17 0.04 -8.46
C SER A 288 -7.47 -1.31 -7.79
N GLY A 289 -6.94 -2.37 -8.39
CA GLY A 289 -6.88 -3.72 -7.83
C GLY A 289 -5.75 -3.85 -6.83
N GLU A 290 -5.90 -3.24 -5.66
CA GLU A 290 -4.99 -3.35 -4.50
C GLU A 290 -4.91 -4.80 -4.03
N TYR A 291 -4.05 -5.60 -4.68
CA TYR A 291 -3.89 -7.03 -4.42
C TYR A 291 -2.43 -7.42 -4.62
N ALA A 292 -1.80 -7.95 -3.57
CA ALA A 292 -0.38 -8.28 -3.57
C ALA A 292 -0.09 -9.66 -4.17
N GLY A 293 -1.09 -10.55 -4.24
CA GLY A 293 -0.91 -11.97 -4.57
C GLY A 293 -0.87 -12.84 -3.32
N ILE A 294 -1.79 -13.81 -3.19
CA ILE A 294 -1.81 -14.76 -2.05
C ILE A 294 -0.46 -15.46 -1.92
N ILE A 295 0.06 -16.01 -3.02
CA ILE A 295 1.36 -16.69 -3.07
C ILE A 295 2.51 -15.74 -2.66
N VAL A 296 2.46 -14.47 -3.08
CA VAL A 296 3.48 -13.46 -2.72
C VAL A 296 3.48 -13.21 -1.23
N VAL A 297 2.29 -13.04 -0.63
CA VAL A 297 2.13 -12.81 0.81
C VAL A 297 2.55 -14.03 1.62
N LEU A 298 2.18 -15.24 1.18
CA LEU A 298 2.59 -16.50 1.81
C LEU A 298 4.12 -16.65 1.79
N LEU A 299 4.76 -16.44 0.64
CA LEU A 299 6.22 -16.51 0.50
C LEU A 299 6.93 -15.45 1.34
N ALA A 300 6.36 -14.23 1.42
CA ALA A 300 6.87 -13.18 2.28
C ALA A 300 6.79 -13.57 3.78
N ALA A 301 5.67 -14.16 4.20
CA ALA A 301 5.51 -14.69 5.56
C ALA A 301 6.51 -15.82 5.84
N TRP A 302 6.79 -16.69 4.86
CA TRP A 302 7.79 -17.75 4.99
C TRP A 302 9.20 -17.21 5.14
N ALA A 303 9.57 -16.15 4.40
CA ALA A 303 10.84 -15.47 4.58
C ALA A 303 11.02 -14.99 6.03
N LEU A 304 10.00 -14.34 6.59
CA LEU A 304 10.01 -13.86 7.97
C LEU A 304 10.09 -15.02 8.97
N PHE A 305 9.27 -16.05 8.79
CA PHE A 305 9.28 -17.23 9.67
C PHE A 305 10.67 -17.88 9.73
N PHE A 306 11.29 -18.14 8.58
CA PHE A 306 12.64 -18.70 8.51
C PHE A 306 13.72 -17.77 9.08
N ALA A 307 13.53 -16.44 8.97
CA ALA A 307 14.46 -15.48 9.57
C ALA A 307 14.38 -15.46 11.11
N LEU A 308 13.19 -15.66 11.68
CA LEU A 308 12.97 -15.72 13.12
C LEU A 308 13.37 -17.08 13.71
N GLN A 309 13.26 -18.17 12.95
CA GLN A 309 13.64 -19.50 13.39
C GLN A 309 15.16 -19.71 13.36
N LYS A 310 15.84 -19.25 14.42
CA LYS A 310 17.31 -19.28 14.51
C LYS A 310 17.94 -20.65 14.25
N ARG A 311 17.26 -21.74 14.66
CA ARG A 311 17.71 -23.14 14.54
C ARG A 311 17.77 -23.67 13.11
N ALA A 312 17.05 -23.05 12.17
CA ALA A 312 16.99 -23.54 10.80
C ALA A 312 18.26 -23.19 9.97
N GLU A 313 19.06 -22.21 10.42
CA GLU A 313 20.30 -21.76 9.77
C GLU A 313 20.21 -21.52 8.23
N ILE A 314 19.01 -21.23 7.71
CA ILE A 314 18.76 -21.03 6.25
C ILE A 314 19.39 -19.73 5.74
N TYR A 315 19.31 -18.68 6.57
CA TYR A 315 19.77 -17.33 6.26
C TYR A 315 20.95 -16.94 7.13
N SER A 316 21.90 -16.26 6.51
CA SER A 316 22.96 -15.51 7.19
C SER A 316 22.39 -14.39 8.08
N GLN A 317 23.18 -13.88 9.03
CA GLN A 317 22.74 -12.79 9.91
C GLN A 317 22.36 -11.52 9.13
N THR A 318 23.06 -11.24 8.04
CA THR A 318 22.79 -10.11 7.15
C THR A 318 21.46 -10.28 6.43
N GLU A 319 21.20 -11.46 5.86
CA GLU A 319 19.91 -11.76 5.22
C GLU A 319 18.75 -11.65 6.23
N ARG A 320 18.93 -12.10 7.47
CA ARG A 320 17.92 -11.93 8.52
C ARG A 320 17.62 -10.46 8.82
N ARG A 321 18.65 -9.62 8.94
CA ARG A 321 18.48 -8.17 9.12
C ARG A 321 17.77 -7.54 7.94
N MET A 322 18.13 -7.93 6.72
CA MET A 322 17.47 -7.46 5.49
C MET A 322 16.00 -7.84 5.45
N ILE A 323 15.66 -9.09 5.78
CA ILE A 323 14.26 -9.56 5.86
C ILE A 323 13.50 -8.73 6.89
N LEU A 324 14.04 -8.57 8.11
CA LEU A 324 13.40 -7.75 9.15
C LEU A 324 13.22 -6.29 8.72
N PHE A 325 14.18 -5.70 8.03
CA PHE A 325 14.05 -4.36 7.47
C PHE A 325 12.90 -4.27 6.48
N TRP A 326 12.82 -5.18 5.49
CA TRP A 326 11.75 -5.16 4.50
C TRP A 326 10.38 -5.51 5.12
N THR A 327 10.35 -6.30 6.19
CA THR A 327 9.12 -6.53 6.98
C THR A 327 8.67 -5.25 7.68
N VAL A 328 9.56 -4.57 8.42
CA VAL A 328 9.23 -3.30 9.09
C VAL A 328 8.84 -2.24 8.06
N PHE A 329 9.55 -2.18 6.93
CA PHE A 329 9.25 -1.30 5.80
C PHE A 329 7.82 -1.52 5.29
N ALA A 330 7.41 -2.76 5.03
CA ALA A 330 6.08 -3.07 4.54
C ALA A 330 4.99 -2.79 5.58
N VAL A 331 5.23 -3.11 6.86
CA VAL A 331 4.28 -2.85 7.95
C VAL A 331 4.09 -1.37 8.19
N VAL A 332 5.17 -0.59 8.27
CA VAL A 332 5.10 0.88 8.43
C VAL A 332 4.39 1.51 7.23
N SER A 333 4.66 1.03 6.01
CA SER A 333 3.97 1.47 4.80
C SER A 333 2.47 1.21 4.89
N LEU A 334 2.04 0.02 5.30
CA LEU A 334 0.62 -0.30 5.50
C LEU A 334 -0.03 0.59 6.57
N LEU A 335 0.66 0.79 7.69
CA LEU A 335 0.20 1.65 8.78
C LEU A 335 -0.01 3.09 8.32
N LEU A 336 0.91 3.62 7.51
CA LEU A 336 0.78 4.95 6.90
C LEU A 336 -0.36 5.01 5.88
N ALA A 337 -0.64 3.91 5.16
CA ALA A 337 -1.73 3.85 4.19
C ALA A 337 -3.12 4.05 4.81
N TYR A 338 -3.28 3.71 6.10
CA TYR A 338 -4.52 3.97 6.84
C TYR A 338 -4.86 5.46 7.00
N GLY A 339 -3.87 6.36 6.83
CA GLY A 339 -4.11 7.79 6.81
C GLY A 339 -4.98 8.27 7.97
N ARG A 340 -6.10 8.93 7.65
CA ARG A 340 -7.02 9.47 8.67
C ARG A 340 -7.63 8.43 9.63
N HIS A 341 -7.66 7.15 9.25
CA HIS A 341 -8.15 6.08 10.11
C HIS A 341 -7.12 5.65 11.17
N ALA A 342 -5.86 6.10 11.07
CA ALA A 342 -4.82 5.85 12.04
C ALA A 342 -4.57 7.09 12.92
N VAL A 343 -4.74 6.94 14.25
CA VAL A 343 -4.61 8.03 15.22
C VAL A 343 -3.23 8.71 15.13
N PHE A 344 -2.16 7.93 14.96
CA PHE A 344 -0.80 8.48 14.86
C PHE A 344 -0.54 9.25 13.56
N TYR A 345 -1.36 9.08 12.51
CA TYR A 345 -1.11 9.75 11.23
C TYR A 345 -1.27 11.27 11.34
N GLN A 346 -2.11 11.74 12.26
CA GLN A 346 -2.25 13.18 12.55
C GLN A 346 -0.92 13.79 13.01
N LEU A 347 -0.12 13.04 13.77
CA LEU A 347 1.21 13.49 14.22
C LEU A 347 2.21 13.49 13.06
N ILE A 348 2.20 12.43 12.26
CA ILE A 348 3.11 12.28 11.11
C ILE A 348 2.84 13.36 10.05
N HIS A 349 1.57 13.67 9.80
CA HIS A 349 1.15 14.70 8.85
C HIS A 349 1.62 16.10 9.24
N GLN A 350 1.92 16.37 10.51
CA GLN A 350 2.45 17.69 10.92
C GLN A 350 3.93 17.88 10.55
N LEU A 351 4.63 16.80 10.18
CA LEU A 351 6.03 16.88 9.79
C LEU A 351 6.17 17.59 8.44
N PRO A 352 7.26 18.36 8.23
CA PRO A 352 7.58 18.91 6.91
C PRO A 352 7.56 17.82 5.85
N PHE A 353 7.11 18.14 4.63
CA PHE A 353 6.89 17.23 3.50
C PHE A 353 5.69 16.28 3.67
N PHE A 354 5.47 15.69 4.85
CA PHE A 354 4.28 14.87 5.10
C PHE A 354 2.99 15.70 5.11
N ASN A 355 3.08 16.98 5.46
CA ASN A 355 1.98 17.94 5.43
C ASN A 355 1.51 18.35 4.01
N THR A 356 2.20 17.92 2.96
CA THR A 356 1.78 18.12 1.56
C THR A 356 1.42 16.79 0.87
N MET A 357 1.69 15.64 1.50
CA MET A 357 1.45 14.34 0.90
C MET A 357 -0.04 14.01 0.83
N ARG A 358 -0.52 13.89 -0.41
CA ARG A 358 -1.92 13.54 -0.72
C ARG A 358 -2.05 12.04 -0.93
N ASN A 359 -3.21 11.53 -0.53
CA ASN A 359 -3.68 10.17 -0.74
C ASN A 359 -2.82 9.15 0.00
N PRO A 360 -3.03 8.97 1.32
CA PRO A 360 -2.28 8.02 2.14
C PRO A 360 -2.26 6.61 1.54
N ILE A 361 -3.29 6.18 0.80
CA ILE A 361 -3.27 4.89 0.10
C ILE A 361 -2.03 4.66 -0.78
N LYS A 362 -1.36 5.71 -1.29
CA LYS A 362 -0.10 5.59 -2.03
C LYS A 362 1.01 4.87 -1.24
N PHE A 363 0.93 4.83 0.10
CA PHE A 363 1.84 4.03 0.91
C PHE A 363 1.67 2.51 0.67
N LEU A 364 0.64 2.05 -0.05
CA LEU A 364 0.57 0.66 -0.52
C LEU A 364 1.62 0.35 -1.59
N HIS A 365 2.07 1.32 -2.41
CA HIS A 365 3.15 1.07 -3.38
C HIS A 365 4.45 0.56 -2.73
N PRO A 366 5.04 1.25 -1.72
CA PRO A 366 6.18 0.73 -0.99
C PRO A 366 5.84 -0.54 -0.19
N MET A 367 4.63 -0.69 0.33
CA MET A 367 4.21 -1.93 0.98
C MET A 367 4.34 -3.14 0.01
N HIS A 368 3.83 -3.00 -1.21
CA HIS A 368 3.91 -4.02 -2.26
C HIS A 368 5.36 -4.26 -2.69
N LEU A 369 6.18 -3.21 -2.83
CA LEU A 369 7.61 -3.35 -3.08
C LEU A 369 8.27 -4.23 -2.00
N GLY A 370 8.01 -3.95 -0.72
CA GLY A 370 8.52 -4.73 0.40
C GLY A 370 8.07 -6.18 0.37
N LEU A 371 6.78 -6.43 0.09
CA LEU A 371 6.25 -7.79 -0.06
C LEU A 371 6.90 -8.56 -1.22
N ILE A 372 7.15 -7.93 -2.37
CA ILE A 372 7.84 -8.55 -3.50
C ILE A 372 9.27 -8.94 -3.11
N VAL A 373 9.99 -8.06 -2.40
CA VAL A 373 11.35 -8.36 -1.93
C VAL A 373 11.34 -9.53 -0.94
N LEU A 374 10.41 -9.52 0.02
CA LEU A 374 10.23 -10.61 0.99
C LEU A 374 9.85 -11.92 0.31
N CYS A 375 8.99 -11.89 -0.71
CA CYS A 375 8.66 -13.03 -1.54
C CYS A 375 9.90 -13.63 -2.20
N GLY A 376 10.78 -12.80 -2.78
CA GLY A 376 12.06 -13.24 -3.33
C GLY A 376 12.94 -13.95 -2.30
N TYR A 377 13.04 -13.41 -1.07
CA TYR A 377 13.71 -14.10 0.04
C TYR A 377 13.02 -15.43 0.35
N GLY A 378 11.69 -15.46 0.42
CA GLY A 378 10.90 -16.67 0.71
C GLY A 378 11.20 -17.80 -0.28
N ILE A 379 11.21 -17.48 -1.58
CA ILE A 379 11.55 -18.43 -2.65
C ILE A 379 12.98 -18.95 -2.48
N GLU A 380 13.95 -18.05 -2.27
CA GLU A 380 15.34 -18.45 -2.06
C GLU A 380 15.49 -19.33 -0.80
N GLY A 381 14.81 -18.99 0.29
CA GLY A 381 14.79 -19.76 1.54
C GLY A 381 14.23 -21.17 1.37
N LEU A 382 13.09 -21.31 0.68
CA LEU A 382 12.51 -22.62 0.35
C LEU A 382 13.45 -23.46 -0.49
N LEU A 383 14.03 -22.87 -1.54
CA LEU A 383 14.94 -23.60 -2.41
C LEU A 383 16.20 -24.03 -1.64
N ARG A 384 16.61 -23.31 -0.58
CA ARG A 384 17.75 -23.71 0.30
C ARG A 384 17.32 -24.83 1.23
N LEU A 385 16.13 -24.71 1.82
CA LEU A 385 15.54 -25.74 2.68
C LEU A 385 15.34 -27.05 1.92
N ALA A 386 14.76 -27.02 0.72
CA ALA A 386 14.55 -28.21 -0.12
C ALA A 386 15.88 -28.92 -0.44
N LYS A 387 16.94 -28.17 -0.76
CA LYS A 387 18.27 -28.74 -0.99
C LYS A 387 18.84 -29.39 0.28
N ARG A 388 18.60 -28.78 1.45
CA ARG A 388 19.05 -29.31 2.74
C ARG A 388 18.29 -30.57 3.12
N GLU A 389 16.97 -30.56 3.06
CA GLU A 389 16.12 -31.71 3.40
C GLU A 389 16.37 -32.92 2.50
N ALA A 390 16.76 -32.70 1.24
CA ALA A 390 17.19 -33.77 0.34
C ALA A 390 18.52 -34.42 0.79
N ALA A 391 19.38 -33.69 1.49
CA ALA A 391 20.63 -34.21 2.03
C ALA A 391 20.46 -34.80 3.44
N GLU A 392 19.71 -34.10 4.31
CA GLU A 392 19.49 -34.43 5.71
C GLU A 392 18.05 -34.06 6.11
N PRO A 393 17.14 -35.06 6.21
CA PRO A 393 15.76 -34.81 6.60
C PRO A 393 15.66 -34.23 8.02
N GLY A 394 15.07 -33.04 8.13
CA GLY A 394 14.99 -32.26 9.35
C GLY A 394 13.60 -32.23 9.99
N GLN A 395 13.54 -32.02 11.31
CA GLN A 395 12.28 -31.81 12.03
C GLN A 395 11.62 -30.46 11.68
N ALA A 396 12.41 -29.47 11.24
CA ALA A 396 11.95 -28.13 10.95
C ALA A 396 10.99 -28.10 9.74
N ALA A 397 11.30 -28.81 8.66
CA ALA A 397 10.40 -28.90 7.51
C ALA A 397 9.07 -29.59 7.87
N ARG A 398 9.11 -30.67 8.66
CA ARG A 398 7.89 -31.38 9.10
C ARG A 398 6.97 -30.51 9.96
N PHE A 399 7.54 -29.81 10.94
CA PHE A 399 6.76 -28.87 11.77
C PHE A 399 6.15 -27.76 10.93
N TRP A 400 6.89 -27.27 9.94
CA TRP A 400 6.43 -26.23 9.04
C TRP A 400 5.30 -26.71 8.11
N VAL A 401 5.44 -27.86 7.44
CA VAL A 401 4.37 -28.42 6.58
C VAL A 401 3.08 -28.58 7.38
N ARG A 402 3.18 -29.08 8.61
CA ARG A 402 2.03 -29.19 9.52
C ARG A 402 1.42 -27.83 9.86
N SER A 403 2.26 -26.85 10.20
CA SER A 403 1.79 -25.50 10.56
C SER A 403 1.10 -24.81 9.37
N THR A 404 1.67 -24.91 8.16
CA THR A 404 1.06 -24.39 6.93
C THR A 404 -0.26 -25.10 6.64
N GLY A 405 -0.33 -26.42 6.79
CA GLY A 405 -1.57 -27.18 6.62
C GLY A 405 -2.67 -26.77 7.62
N ILE A 406 -2.31 -26.52 8.89
CA ILE A 406 -3.23 -26.00 9.90
C ILE A 406 -3.73 -24.60 9.52
N VAL A 407 -2.83 -23.69 9.13
CA VAL A 407 -3.21 -22.33 8.72
C VAL A 407 -4.10 -22.33 7.48
N ALA A 408 -3.80 -23.19 6.49
CA ALA A 408 -4.64 -23.36 5.31
C ALA A 408 -6.04 -23.90 5.70
N GLY A 409 -6.09 -24.92 6.56
CA GLY A 409 -7.35 -25.46 7.09
C GLY A 409 -8.18 -24.44 7.87
N LEU A 410 -7.54 -23.62 8.72
CA LEU A 410 -8.20 -22.54 9.44
C LEU A 410 -8.69 -21.42 8.51
N THR A 411 -7.91 -21.08 7.48
CA THR A 411 -8.29 -20.09 6.46
C THR A 411 -9.51 -20.58 5.67
N LEU A 412 -9.53 -21.85 5.28
CA LEU A 412 -10.68 -22.47 4.61
C LEU A 412 -11.90 -22.55 5.52
N LEU A 413 -11.74 -22.94 6.79
CA LEU A 413 -12.85 -22.93 7.74
C LEU A 413 -13.41 -21.52 7.94
N GLY A 414 -12.54 -20.53 8.09
CA GLY A 414 -12.92 -19.13 8.20
C GLY A 414 -13.65 -18.60 6.96
N SER A 415 -13.22 -19.01 5.75
CA SER A 415 -13.88 -18.62 4.50
C SER A 415 -15.27 -19.23 4.36
N LEU A 416 -15.44 -20.50 4.79
CA LEU A 416 -16.74 -21.16 4.82
C LEU A 416 -17.69 -20.54 5.85
N ILE A 417 -17.19 -20.17 7.04
CA ILE A 417 -17.96 -19.45 8.06
C ILE A 417 -18.39 -18.08 7.51
N PHE A 418 -17.47 -17.35 6.87
CA PHE A 418 -17.79 -16.07 6.23
C PHE A 418 -18.85 -16.26 5.14
N GLY A 419 -18.70 -17.28 4.29
CA GLY A 419 -19.68 -17.62 3.26
C GLY A 419 -21.06 -17.95 3.82
N ALA A 420 -21.14 -18.65 4.95
CA ALA A 420 -22.39 -18.90 5.66
C ALA A 420 -23.05 -17.61 6.19
N SER A 421 -22.26 -16.57 6.47
CA SER A 421 -22.72 -15.26 6.95
C SER A 421 -23.14 -14.27 5.84
N LYS A 422 -23.14 -14.69 4.57
CA LYS A 422 -23.40 -13.82 3.41
C LYS A 422 -24.71 -13.03 3.47
N LYS A 423 -25.75 -13.55 4.14
CA LYS A 423 -27.01 -12.80 4.35
C LYS A 423 -26.81 -11.61 5.28
N SER A 424 -26.04 -11.79 6.36
CA SER A 424 -25.68 -10.69 7.27
C SER A 424 -24.81 -9.66 6.56
N LEU A 425 -23.89 -10.11 5.70
CA LEU A 425 -23.10 -9.22 4.87
C LEU A 425 -23.99 -8.44 3.88
N GLY A 426 -24.98 -9.08 3.26
CA GLY A 426 -25.95 -8.41 2.39
C GLY A 426 -26.70 -7.29 3.11
N LEU A 427 -27.15 -7.53 4.34
CA LEU A 427 -27.77 -6.49 5.18
C LEU A 427 -26.81 -5.33 5.51
N HIS A 428 -25.55 -5.64 5.82
CA HIS A 428 -24.52 -4.62 6.06
C HIS A 428 -24.18 -3.81 4.80
N ILE A 429 -24.20 -4.42 3.62
CA ILE A 429 -24.01 -3.70 2.36
C ILE A 429 -25.24 -2.83 2.08
N ALA A 430 -26.46 -3.35 2.28
CA ALA A 430 -27.69 -2.58 2.10
C ALA A 430 -27.73 -1.34 3.01
N SER A 431 -27.26 -1.44 4.26
CA SER A 431 -27.18 -0.31 5.18
C SER A 431 -26.21 0.80 4.73
N ARG A 432 -25.40 0.56 3.70
CA ARG A 432 -24.53 1.56 3.05
C ARG A 432 -25.19 2.25 1.84
N GLY A 433 -26.50 2.16 1.72
CA GLY A 433 -27.29 2.82 0.67
C GLY A 433 -27.34 2.07 -0.65
N PHE A 434 -27.12 0.75 -0.63
CA PHE A 434 -27.36 -0.12 -1.79
C PHE A 434 -28.78 -0.70 -1.73
N ASP A 435 -29.39 -0.91 -2.90
CA ASP A 435 -30.63 -1.68 -3.00
C ASP A 435 -30.43 -3.09 -2.40
N SER A 436 -31.46 -3.64 -1.75
CA SER A 436 -31.35 -4.90 -1.02
C SER A 436 -31.00 -6.09 -1.92
N ALA A 437 -31.53 -6.14 -3.16
CA ALA A 437 -31.22 -7.22 -4.08
C ALA A 437 -29.78 -7.10 -4.61
N ALA A 438 -29.36 -5.89 -4.97
CA ALA A 438 -27.98 -5.62 -5.38
C ALA A 438 -26.98 -5.93 -4.25
N ALA A 439 -27.29 -5.50 -3.02
CA ALA A 439 -26.46 -5.74 -1.84
C ALA A 439 -26.27 -7.23 -1.56
N GLN A 440 -27.33 -8.03 -1.72
CA GLN A 440 -27.24 -9.48 -1.56
C GLN A 440 -26.38 -10.13 -2.65
N ALA A 441 -26.51 -9.70 -3.91
CA ALA A 441 -25.65 -10.17 -5.00
C ALA A 441 -24.17 -9.82 -4.76
N MET A 442 -23.89 -8.63 -4.25
CA MET A 442 -22.54 -8.21 -3.87
C MET A 442 -21.97 -9.03 -2.71
N ALA A 443 -22.79 -9.37 -1.72
CA ALA A 443 -22.39 -10.25 -0.62
C ALA A 443 -22.09 -11.67 -1.11
N ASP A 444 -22.90 -12.20 -2.02
CA ASP A 444 -22.68 -13.52 -2.65
C ASP A 444 -21.36 -13.52 -3.44
N PHE A 445 -21.09 -12.45 -4.19
CA PHE A 445 -19.84 -12.26 -4.90
C PHE A 445 -18.62 -12.25 -3.95
N SER A 446 -18.67 -11.42 -2.90
CA SER A 446 -17.61 -11.32 -1.88
C SER A 446 -17.35 -12.66 -1.18
N ALA A 447 -18.41 -13.39 -0.80
CA ALA A 447 -18.29 -14.70 -0.18
C ALA A 447 -17.56 -15.71 -1.09
N MET A 448 -17.89 -15.68 -2.39
CA MET A 448 -17.22 -16.52 -3.38
C MET A 448 -15.73 -16.19 -3.49
N GLU A 449 -15.36 -14.90 -3.53
CA GLU A 449 -13.96 -14.49 -3.63
C GLU A 449 -13.11 -14.95 -2.44
N ILE A 450 -13.64 -14.89 -1.21
CA ILE A 450 -12.92 -15.42 -0.04
C ILE A 450 -12.73 -16.93 -0.17
N ILE A 451 -13.78 -17.67 -0.53
CA ILE A 451 -13.71 -19.14 -0.64
C ILE A 451 -12.68 -19.54 -1.71
N LEU A 452 -12.73 -18.92 -2.89
CA LEU A 452 -11.77 -19.19 -3.96
C LEU A 452 -10.34 -18.84 -3.54
N SER A 453 -10.16 -17.71 -2.85
CA SER A 453 -8.85 -17.31 -2.33
C SER A 453 -8.31 -18.27 -1.27
N ALA A 454 -9.17 -18.89 -0.47
CA ALA A 454 -8.77 -19.86 0.53
C ALA A 454 -8.42 -21.25 -0.06
N LEU A 455 -8.88 -21.54 -1.27
CA LEU A 455 -8.57 -22.78 -1.99
C LEU A 455 -7.21 -22.73 -2.71
N LEU A 456 -6.71 -21.51 -3.00
CA LEU A 456 -5.39 -21.24 -3.56
C LEU A 456 -4.31 -21.22 -2.46
#